data_AF-A0AAV8SP00-F1
#
_entry.id   AF-A0AAV8SP00-F1
#
_cell.length_a   1.000
_cell.length_b   1.000
_cell.length_c   1.000
_cell.angle_alpha   90.00
_cell.angle_beta   90.00
_cell.angle_gamma   90.00
#
_symmetry.space_group_name_H-M   'P 1'
#
loop_
_entity.id
_entity.type
_entity.pdbx_description
1 polymer ?
#
loop_
_entity_poly.entity_id
_entity_poly.type
_entity_poly.pdbx_seq_one_letter_code
_entity_poly.pdbx_strand_id
1 'polypeptide(L)'
;MATYYTIILLLYVVILTSAVGSTSDTRNSLSQDLIVATEEMVKANYFTFVMLINMISPLDLRIQDNVTFLMPNDRMLSRIRLAQEAVSDFLLRHSIPSPLLFEYLEHIPSGSVVPSSEPDYMLSVYNMGRRHFTLNNVKIISPNICTAGSSIRCHGIDGILTEVKDKSPPLSCTNSSGSEFDASSPASSPSHRVPMAARPPGQNAPKKSGSSNRCCLSNLVLLQTLVTCVVLSIVDYFL
;
A
#
# COMPACT_ATOMS: atom_id res chain seq x y z
N MET A 1 17.22 -54.39 0.30
CA MET A 1 16.62 -53.74 -0.89
C MET A 1 15.27 -53.11 -0.57
N ALA A 2 14.29 -53.84 -0.03
CA ALA A 2 12.97 -53.29 0.33
C ALA A 2 13.01 -52.14 1.36
N THR A 3 13.85 -52.27 2.40
CA THR A 3 14.04 -51.24 3.44
C THR A 3 14.67 -49.94 2.94
N TYR A 4 15.41 -50.00 1.83
CA TYR A 4 16.02 -48.81 1.23
C TYR A 4 14.99 -47.97 0.47
N TYR A 5 14.07 -48.64 -0.25
CA TYR A 5 12.99 -47.97 -0.97
C TYR A 5 11.97 -47.33 -0.02
N THR A 6 11.68 -47.94 1.14
CA THR A 6 10.78 -47.35 2.14
C THR A 6 11.38 -46.11 2.78
N ILE A 7 12.68 -46.10 3.09
CA ILE A 7 13.37 -44.91 3.61
C ILE A 7 13.41 -43.78 2.57
N ILE A 8 13.67 -44.09 1.31
CA ILE A 8 13.63 -43.09 0.22
C ILE A 8 12.22 -42.51 0.03
N LEU A 9 11.19 -43.36 0.08
CA LEU A 9 9.79 -42.92 -0.03
C LEU A 9 9.42 -41.96 1.11
N LEU A 10 9.81 -42.29 2.36
CA LEU A 10 9.57 -41.43 3.53
C LEU A 10 10.30 -40.10 3.41
N LEU A 11 11.56 -40.11 2.98
CA LEU A 11 12.31 -38.87 2.73
C LEU A 11 11.66 -38.01 1.64
N TYR A 12 11.16 -38.63 0.56
CA TYR A 12 10.48 -37.93 -0.53
C TYR A 12 9.17 -37.27 -0.05
N VAL A 13 8.40 -37.95 0.81
CA VAL A 13 7.16 -37.41 1.41
C VAL A 13 7.47 -36.26 2.38
N VAL A 14 8.54 -36.35 3.17
CA VAL A 14 8.98 -35.25 4.07
C VAL A 14 9.46 -34.02 3.28
N ILE A 15 10.13 -34.24 2.15
CA ILE A 15 10.56 -33.15 1.25
C ILE A 15 9.34 -32.50 0.55
N LEU A 16 8.36 -33.30 0.11
CA LEU A 16 7.14 -32.77 -0.52
C LEU A 16 6.25 -31.99 0.46
N THR A 17 6.19 -32.41 1.73
CA THR A 17 5.38 -31.74 2.76
C THR A 17 6.02 -30.46 3.30
N SER A 18 7.34 -30.33 3.25
CA SER A 18 8.04 -29.09 3.64
C SER A 18 8.01 -27.99 2.57
N ALA A 19 7.60 -28.30 1.33
CA ALA A 19 7.45 -27.32 0.26
C ALA A 19 6.14 -26.50 0.34
N VAL A 20 5.22 -26.83 1.24
CA VAL A 20 3.97 -26.07 1.47
C VAL A 20 4.19 -25.09 2.63
N GLY A 21 5.07 -24.12 2.43
CA GLY A 21 5.42 -23.10 3.41
C GLY A 21 5.14 -21.69 2.90
N SER A 22 4.30 -20.95 3.65
CA SER A 22 4.29 -19.48 3.79
C SER A 22 3.40 -18.59 2.90
N THR A 23 2.58 -19.09 1.97
CA THR A 23 1.69 -18.20 1.18
C THR A 23 0.34 -17.91 1.82
N SER A 24 -0.13 -18.78 2.73
CA SER A 24 -1.47 -18.68 3.33
C SER A 24 -1.59 -17.56 4.37
N ASP A 25 -0.54 -17.34 5.17
CA ASP A 25 -0.58 -16.33 6.25
C ASP A 25 -0.62 -14.90 5.71
N THR A 26 0.16 -14.61 4.66
CA THR A 26 0.18 -13.29 4.02
C THR A 26 -1.16 -12.98 3.35
N ARG A 27 -1.75 -13.93 2.62
CA ARG A 27 -3.08 -13.74 2.00
C ARG A 27 -4.18 -13.49 3.03
N ASN A 28 -4.17 -14.26 4.12
CA ASN A 28 -5.13 -14.07 5.20
C ASN A 28 -4.95 -12.69 5.83
N SER A 29 -3.71 -12.24 6.05
CA SER A 29 -3.45 -10.89 6.57
C SER A 29 -3.89 -9.77 5.62
N LEU A 30 -3.65 -9.91 4.30
CA LEU A 30 -4.10 -8.91 3.31
C LEU A 30 -5.63 -8.83 3.28
N SER A 31 -6.30 -9.98 3.28
CA SER A 31 -7.76 -10.03 3.30
C SER A 31 -8.33 -9.34 4.54
N GLN A 32 -7.68 -9.52 5.70
CA GLN A 32 -8.07 -8.86 6.93
C GLN A 32 -7.81 -7.35 6.89
N ASP A 33 -6.63 -6.93 6.40
CA ASP A 33 -6.28 -5.52 6.25
C ASP A 33 -7.23 -4.83 5.25
N LEU A 34 -7.69 -5.51 4.20
CA LEU A 34 -8.67 -4.99 3.25
C LEU A 34 -10.05 -4.79 3.89
N ILE A 35 -10.51 -5.74 4.72
CA ILE A 35 -11.75 -5.59 5.49
C ILE A 35 -11.64 -4.36 6.41
N VAL A 36 -10.55 -4.24 7.16
CA VAL A 36 -10.33 -3.11 8.08
C VAL A 36 -10.28 -1.78 7.30
N ALA A 37 -9.52 -1.74 6.20
CA ALA A 37 -9.39 -0.54 5.39
C ALA A 37 -10.73 -0.12 4.77
N THR A 38 -11.52 -1.05 4.23
CA THR A 38 -12.84 -0.75 3.67
C THR A 38 -13.82 -0.24 4.72
N GLU A 39 -13.76 -0.73 5.97
CA GLU A 39 -14.51 -0.14 7.08
C GLU A 39 -14.09 1.29 7.40
N GLU A 40 -12.78 1.59 7.40
CA GLU A 40 -12.25 2.95 7.61
C GLU A 40 -12.69 3.89 6.46
N MET A 41 -12.65 3.42 5.21
CA MET A 41 -13.10 4.15 4.03
C MET A 41 -14.61 4.49 4.10
N VAL A 42 -15.44 3.51 4.51
CA VAL A 42 -16.88 3.70 4.72
C VAL A 42 -17.15 4.75 5.81
N LYS A 43 -16.47 4.65 6.95
CA LYS A 43 -16.59 5.64 8.05
C LYS A 43 -16.19 7.06 7.59
N ALA A 44 -15.31 7.17 6.61
CA ALA A 44 -14.86 8.43 6.02
C ALA A 44 -15.72 8.92 4.83
N ASN A 45 -16.82 8.24 4.49
CA ASN A 45 -17.73 8.55 3.38
C ASN A 45 -17.14 8.37 1.96
N TYR A 46 -16.34 7.32 1.76
CA TYR A 46 -15.83 6.91 0.43
C TYR A 46 -16.54 5.64 -0.08
N PHE A 47 -17.86 5.64 -0.08
CA PHE A 47 -18.67 4.44 -0.35
C PHE A 47 -18.52 3.94 -1.78
N THR A 48 -18.44 4.86 -2.75
CA THR A 48 -18.36 4.49 -4.17
C THR A 48 -17.00 3.87 -4.47
N PHE A 49 -15.93 4.37 -3.86
CA PHE A 49 -14.60 3.77 -4.03
C PHE A 49 -14.54 2.35 -3.45
N VAL A 50 -15.14 2.11 -2.29
CA VAL A 50 -15.28 0.76 -1.70
C VAL A 50 -16.09 -0.16 -2.61
N MET A 51 -17.15 0.36 -3.25
CA MET A 51 -17.92 -0.40 -4.22
C MET A 51 -17.05 -0.85 -5.40
N LEU A 52 -16.21 0.03 -5.94
CA LEU A 52 -15.27 -0.30 -7.02
C LEU A 52 -14.28 -1.39 -6.60
N ILE A 53 -13.72 -1.30 -5.38
CA ILE A 53 -12.84 -2.34 -4.81
C ILE A 53 -13.57 -3.69 -4.75
N ASN A 54 -14.85 -3.71 -4.35
CA ASN A 54 -15.63 -4.94 -4.24
C ASN A 54 -16.10 -5.50 -5.60
N MET A 55 -16.10 -4.68 -6.66
CA MET A 55 -16.45 -5.11 -8.02
C MET A 55 -15.33 -5.95 -8.66
N ILE A 56 -14.09 -5.75 -8.25
CA ILE A 56 -12.98 -6.62 -8.65
C ILE A 56 -12.90 -7.80 -7.69
N SER A 57 -12.75 -9.01 -8.23
CA SER A 57 -12.60 -10.19 -7.38
C SER A 57 -11.33 -10.04 -6.53
N PRO A 58 -11.33 -10.43 -5.24
CA PRO A 58 -10.10 -10.48 -4.44
C PRO A 58 -9.00 -11.35 -5.06
N LEU A 59 -9.38 -12.22 -6.00
CA LEU A 59 -8.50 -13.09 -6.77
C LEU A 59 -7.88 -12.42 -8.02
N ASP A 60 -8.43 -11.29 -8.46
CA ASP A 60 -8.01 -10.53 -9.65
C ASP A 60 -7.32 -9.20 -9.29
N LEU A 61 -7.02 -9.02 -7.99
CA LEU A 61 -6.25 -7.88 -7.51
C LEU A 61 -4.81 -8.01 -8.02
N ARG A 62 -4.56 -7.42 -9.20
CA ARG A 62 -3.22 -6.91 -9.58
C ARG A 62 -2.66 -5.93 -8.56
N ILE A 63 -3.50 -5.45 -7.65
CA ILE A 63 -3.11 -4.68 -6.48
C ILE A 63 -2.29 -5.60 -5.57
N GLN A 64 -0.98 -5.37 -5.58
CA GLN A 64 0.01 -6.11 -4.82
C GLN A 64 -0.23 -6.03 -3.31
N ASP A 65 0.42 -6.93 -2.57
CA ASP A 65 0.60 -6.79 -1.14
C ASP A 65 1.25 -5.42 -0.86
N ASN A 66 0.59 -4.64 -0.02
CA ASN A 66 0.95 -3.27 0.34
C ASN A 66 0.61 -2.19 -0.69
N VAL A 67 -0.36 -1.34 -0.34
CA VAL A 67 -0.90 -0.34 -1.25
C VAL A 67 -1.34 0.91 -0.51
N THR A 68 -1.15 2.07 -1.15
CA THR A 68 -1.85 3.31 -0.80
C THR A 68 -2.93 3.60 -1.82
N PHE A 69 -4.19 3.61 -1.42
CA PHE A 69 -5.31 4.07 -2.25
C PHE A 69 -5.42 5.60 -2.25
N LEU A 70 -5.61 6.17 -3.44
CA LEU A 70 -5.86 7.58 -3.68
C LEU A 70 -7.32 7.73 -4.11
N MET A 71 -8.21 8.02 -3.16
CA MET A 71 -9.65 7.85 -3.33
C MET A 71 -10.33 9.17 -3.72
N PRO A 72 -10.90 9.30 -4.93
CA PRO A 72 -11.82 10.38 -5.22
C PRO A 72 -13.07 10.24 -4.34
N ASN A 73 -13.65 11.36 -3.89
CA ASN A 73 -14.91 11.33 -3.17
C ASN A 73 -16.09 10.91 -4.05
N ASP A 74 -17.17 10.45 -3.42
CA ASP A 74 -18.37 9.94 -4.08
C ASP A 74 -19.01 10.96 -5.05
N ARG A 75 -18.94 12.26 -4.74
CA ARG A 75 -19.47 13.31 -5.61
C ARG A 75 -18.73 13.35 -6.96
N MET A 76 -17.41 13.16 -6.96
CA MET A 76 -16.64 13.10 -8.20
C MET A 76 -16.90 11.80 -8.96
N LEU A 77 -16.93 10.66 -8.25
CA LEU A 77 -17.19 9.35 -8.85
C LEU A 77 -18.59 9.25 -9.48
N SER A 78 -19.59 9.95 -8.93
CA SER A 78 -20.94 10.00 -9.51
C SER A 78 -21.03 10.63 -10.91
N ARG A 79 -19.99 11.36 -11.34
CA ARG A 79 -19.95 12.11 -12.60
C ARG A 79 -19.18 11.40 -13.70
N ILE A 80 -18.43 10.36 -13.37
CA ILE A 80 -17.67 9.59 -14.35
C ILE A 80 -18.47 8.39 -14.84
N ARG A 81 -18.21 8.00 -16.09
CA ARG A 81 -18.72 6.76 -16.66
C ARG A 81 -17.56 5.78 -16.71
N LEU A 82 -17.56 4.84 -15.77
CA LEU A 82 -16.63 3.72 -15.74
C LEU A 82 -17.31 2.50 -16.33
N ALA A 83 -16.69 1.93 -17.37
CA ALA A 83 -17.08 0.62 -17.87
C ALA A 83 -16.50 -0.46 -16.95
N GLN A 84 -17.13 -1.63 -16.87
CA GLN A 84 -16.76 -2.68 -15.92
C GLN A 84 -15.32 -3.15 -16.13
N GLU A 85 -14.92 -3.29 -17.38
CA GLU A 85 -13.58 -3.68 -17.81
C GLU A 85 -12.49 -2.66 -17.43
N ALA A 86 -12.87 -1.39 -17.23
CA ALA A 86 -11.95 -0.31 -16.88
C ALA A 86 -11.81 -0.11 -15.36
N VAL A 87 -12.57 -0.83 -14.54
CA VAL A 87 -12.53 -0.68 -13.07
C VAL A 87 -11.16 -1.07 -12.51
N SER A 88 -10.55 -2.13 -13.04
CA SER A 88 -9.23 -2.58 -12.59
C SER A 88 -8.17 -1.52 -12.87
N ASP A 89 -8.07 -1.03 -14.11
CA ASP A 89 -7.12 0.00 -14.50
C ASP A 89 -7.37 1.31 -13.75
N PHE A 90 -8.64 1.67 -13.52
CA PHE A 90 -9.01 2.81 -12.69
C PHE A 90 -8.45 2.69 -11.28
N LEU A 91 -8.62 1.54 -10.62
CA LEU A 91 -8.13 1.33 -9.26
C LEU A 91 -6.60 1.31 -9.21
N LEU A 92 -5.95 0.68 -10.19
CA LEU A 92 -4.48 0.64 -10.30
C LEU A 92 -3.87 2.04 -10.47
N ARG A 93 -4.51 2.89 -11.26
CA ARG A 93 -4.11 4.29 -11.46
C ARG A 93 -4.26 5.11 -10.18
N HIS A 94 -5.26 4.75 -9.38
CA HIS A 94 -5.58 5.35 -8.08
C HIS A 94 -4.92 4.62 -6.92
N SER A 95 -3.80 3.94 -7.16
CA SER A 95 -3.03 3.32 -6.10
C SER A 95 -1.52 3.49 -6.28
N ILE A 96 -0.78 3.50 -5.17
CA ILE A 96 0.68 3.47 -5.13
C ILE A 96 1.08 2.09 -4.57
N PRO A 97 2.02 1.35 -5.17
CA PRO A 97 2.43 0.02 -4.73
C PRO A 97 3.36 0.08 -3.49
N SER A 98 2.93 0.80 -2.45
CA SER A 98 3.60 0.95 -1.17
C SER A 98 2.62 1.54 -0.14
N PRO A 99 2.66 1.12 1.14
CA PRO A 99 1.74 1.60 2.18
C PRO A 99 2.27 2.91 2.78
N LEU A 100 2.07 4.01 2.07
CA LEU A 100 2.52 5.35 2.43
C LEU A 100 1.49 6.07 3.30
N LEU A 101 1.92 6.48 4.50
CA LEU A 101 1.26 7.53 5.27
C LEU A 101 1.57 8.91 4.67
N PHE A 102 0.73 9.89 4.97
CA PHE A 102 0.89 11.25 4.46
C PHE A 102 2.21 11.89 4.91
N GLU A 103 2.66 11.59 6.14
CA GLU A 103 3.94 12.03 6.66
C GLU A 103 5.09 11.57 5.77
N TYR A 104 5.02 10.38 5.17
CA TYR A 104 6.05 9.92 4.23
C TYR A 104 5.94 10.62 2.88
N LEU A 105 4.71 10.86 2.40
CA LEU A 105 4.47 11.62 1.17
C LEU A 105 5.05 13.04 1.26
N GLU A 106 4.90 13.72 2.41
CA GLU A 106 5.41 15.08 2.61
C GLU A 106 6.94 15.20 2.55
N HIS A 107 7.68 14.10 2.68
CA HIS A 107 9.15 14.09 2.52
C HIS A 107 9.59 13.92 1.06
N ILE A 108 8.66 13.59 0.16
CA ILE A 108 8.97 13.42 -1.25
C ILE A 108 9.20 14.80 -1.88
N PRO A 109 10.38 15.05 -2.50
CA PRO A 109 10.68 16.35 -3.09
C PRO A 109 9.74 16.72 -4.24
N SER A 110 9.38 18.01 -4.32
CA SER A 110 8.67 18.56 -5.48
C SER A 110 9.44 18.35 -6.77
N GLY A 111 8.74 18.00 -7.84
CA GLY A 111 9.34 17.69 -9.14
C GLY A 111 9.80 16.25 -9.30
N SER A 112 9.67 15.41 -8.27
CA SER A 112 9.87 13.97 -8.38
C SER A 112 8.65 13.27 -8.98
N VAL A 113 8.82 11.98 -9.27
CA VAL A 113 7.76 11.08 -9.73
C VAL A 113 7.69 9.86 -8.83
N VAL A 114 6.47 9.36 -8.57
CA VAL A 114 6.23 8.07 -7.90
C VAL A 114 5.40 7.17 -8.80
N PRO A 115 5.64 5.86 -8.83
CA PRO A 115 4.83 4.95 -9.63
C PRO A 115 3.43 4.82 -9.02
N SER A 116 2.42 4.71 -9.89
CA SER A 116 1.15 4.09 -9.49
C SER A 116 1.24 2.57 -9.61
N SER A 117 0.19 1.84 -9.24
CA SER A 117 0.10 0.40 -9.49
C SER A 117 -0.31 0.09 -10.93
N GLU A 118 -0.77 1.08 -11.70
CA GLU A 118 -0.97 0.95 -13.15
C GLU A 118 0.41 0.98 -13.83
N PRO A 119 0.75 -0.04 -14.63
CA PRO A 119 2.01 -0.08 -15.37
C PRO A 119 2.21 1.20 -16.19
N ASP A 120 3.45 1.71 -16.18
CA ASP A 120 3.88 2.90 -16.94
C ASP A 120 3.18 4.22 -16.56
N TYR A 121 2.28 4.23 -15.57
CA TYR A 121 1.63 5.44 -15.10
C TYR A 121 2.37 6.02 -13.88
N MET A 122 2.96 7.20 -14.09
CA MET A 122 3.74 7.94 -13.09
C MET A 122 2.95 9.12 -12.52
N LEU A 123 3.06 9.31 -11.21
CA LEU A 123 2.48 10.42 -10.46
C LEU A 123 3.55 11.47 -10.19
N SER A 124 3.42 12.62 -10.84
CA SER A 124 4.25 13.80 -10.62
C SER A 124 3.91 14.44 -9.29
N VAL A 125 4.91 14.61 -8.43
CA VAL A 125 4.77 15.13 -7.07
C VAL A 125 4.98 16.63 -7.06
N TYR A 126 4.04 17.33 -6.45
CA TYR A 126 4.18 18.75 -6.14
C TYR A 126 3.79 19.04 -4.70
N ASN A 127 4.77 19.50 -3.92
CA ASN A 127 4.70 19.72 -2.49
C ASN A 127 5.11 21.17 -2.17
N MET A 128 4.13 21.98 -1.76
CA MET A 128 4.36 23.37 -1.30
C MET A 128 4.39 23.48 0.23
N GLY A 129 4.56 22.37 0.96
CA GLY A 129 4.46 22.33 2.43
C GLY A 129 3.02 22.52 2.91
N ARG A 130 2.83 22.82 4.21
CA ARG A 130 1.51 23.08 4.88
C ARG A 130 0.29 22.35 4.27
N ARG A 131 0.42 21.05 3.97
CA ARG A 131 -0.66 20.21 3.39
C ARG A 131 -1.14 20.64 2.00
N HIS A 132 -0.30 21.32 1.24
CA HIS A 132 -0.45 21.53 -0.19
C HIS A 132 0.42 20.49 -0.91
N PHE A 133 -0.11 19.27 -1.00
CA PHE A 133 0.53 18.16 -1.67
C PHE A 133 -0.39 17.66 -2.79
N THR A 134 0.15 17.54 -4.00
CA THR A 134 -0.59 17.08 -5.17
C THR A 134 0.17 16.00 -5.93
N LEU A 135 -0.59 15.08 -6.54
CA LEU A 135 -0.13 14.03 -7.43
C LEU A 135 -0.81 14.22 -8.78
N ASN A 136 -0.05 14.43 -9.86
CA ASN A 136 -0.59 14.79 -11.19
C ASN A 136 -1.61 15.94 -11.12
N ASN A 137 -1.28 17.00 -10.37
CA ASN A 137 -2.13 18.17 -10.13
C ASN A 137 -3.43 17.89 -9.33
N VAL A 138 -3.61 16.67 -8.81
CA VAL A 138 -4.73 16.31 -7.94
C VAL A 138 -4.29 16.40 -6.48
N LYS A 139 -5.01 17.20 -5.68
CA LYS A 139 -4.65 17.47 -4.29
C LYS A 139 -5.09 16.35 -3.34
N ILE A 140 -4.24 15.99 -2.38
CA ILE A 140 -4.66 15.20 -1.21
C ILE A 140 -5.44 16.12 -0.25
N ILE A 141 -6.69 15.77 0.03
CA ILE A 141 -7.61 16.55 0.88
C ILE A 141 -7.98 15.85 2.19
N SER A 142 -7.81 14.53 2.26
CA SER A 142 -8.08 13.76 3.47
C SER A 142 -6.94 12.76 3.69
N PRO A 143 -5.85 13.18 4.36
CA PRO A 143 -4.72 12.30 4.63
C PRO A 143 -5.08 11.23 5.67
N ASN A 144 -4.35 10.11 5.63
CA ASN A 144 -4.37 9.05 6.64
C ASN A 144 -5.78 8.55 7.04
N ILE A 145 -6.61 8.17 6.07
CA ILE A 145 -7.94 7.58 6.35
C ILE A 145 -7.80 6.16 6.88
N CYS A 146 -6.99 5.32 6.23
CA CYS A 146 -6.77 3.93 6.63
C CYS A 146 -5.48 3.85 7.47
N THR A 147 -5.61 3.60 8.78
CA THR A 147 -4.47 3.59 9.71
C THR A 147 -4.39 2.35 10.59
N ALA A 148 -5.50 1.63 10.77
CA ALA A 148 -5.55 0.45 11.63
C ALA A 148 -4.80 -0.76 11.04
N GLY A 149 -4.87 -0.96 9.72
CA GLY A 149 -4.10 -2.01 9.02
C GLY A 149 -2.61 -1.68 8.89
N SER A 150 -1.83 -2.62 8.37
CA SER A 150 -0.38 -2.41 8.12
C SER A 150 -0.04 -2.28 6.64
N SER A 151 -0.72 -3.04 5.80
CA SER A 151 -0.48 -3.15 4.37
C SER A 151 -1.30 -2.15 3.54
N ILE A 152 -2.41 -1.63 4.06
CA ILE A 152 -3.27 -0.71 3.30
C ILE A 152 -3.27 0.67 3.95
N ARG A 153 -2.90 1.66 3.15
CA ARG A 153 -3.10 3.08 3.45
C ARG A 153 -4.10 3.65 2.47
N CYS A 154 -4.78 4.71 2.86
CA CYS A 154 -5.68 5.40 1.96
C CYS A 154 -5.76 6.89 2.26
N HIS A 155 -5.89 7.68 1.21
CA HIS A 155 -5.97 9.13 1.24
C HIS A 155 -7.09 9.59 0.32
N GLY A 156 -7.88 10.55 0.77
CA GLY A 156 -8.87 11.22 -0.07
C GLY A 156 -8.22 12.27 -0.95
N ILE A 157 -8.61 12.30 -2.22
CA ILE A 157 -8.10 13.25 -3.22
C ILE A 157 -9.22 14.10 -3.83
N ASP A 158 -8.87 15.30 -4.30
CA ASP A 158 -9.78 16.29 -4.90
C ASP A 158 -9.66 16.33 -6.43
N GLY A 159 -9.80 15.15 -7.02
CA GLY A 159 -9.77 14.96 -8.46
C GLY A 159 -9.76 13.50 -8.82
N ILE A 160 -9.67 13.24 -10.11
CA ILE A 160 -9.59 11.89 -10.67
C ILE A 160 -8.30 11.84 -11.48
N LEU A 161 -7.50 10.81 -11.22
CA LEU A 161 -6.30 10.53 -12.00
C LEU A 161 -6.77 9.96 -13.35
N THR A 162 -6.44 10.67 -14.43
CA THR A 162 -6.91 10.36 -15.79
C THR A 162 -5.80 9.70 -16.59
N GLU A 163 -6.16 8.94 -17.62
CA GLU A 163 -5.19 8.39 -18.56
C GLU A 163 -4.31 9.50 -19.13
N VAL A 164 -3.01 9.24 -19.17
CA VAL A 164 -2.11 10.02 -20.02
C VAL A 164 -2.43 9.62 -21.45
N LYS A 165 -3.42 10.27 -22.08
CA LYS A 165 -3.48 10.30 -23.54
C LYS A 165 -2.20 10.94 -23.99
N ASP A 166 -1.33 10.18 -24.64
CA ASP A 166 -0.04 10.60 -25.19
C ASP A 166 -0.02 12.10 -25.47
N LYS A 167 0.51 12.87 -24.51
CA LYS A 167 0.98 14.20 -24.85
C LYS A 167 2.12 13.92 -25.82
N SER A 168 1.89 14.32 -27.07
CA SER A 168 2.89 14.39 -28.14
C SER A 168 4.30 14.58 -27.58
N PRO A 169 5.33 13.91 -28.14
CA PRO A 169 6.67 13.86 -27.57
C PRO A 169 7.15 15.26 -27.18
N PRO A 170 7.82 15.40 -26.02
CA PRO A 170 8.32 16.70 -25.58
C PRO A 170 9.17 17.31 -26.68
N LEU A 171 8.91 18.58 -26.99
CA LEU A 171 9.69 19.38 -27.93
C LEU A 171 11.17 19.12 -27.66
N SER A 172 11.86 18.59 -28.67
CA SER A 172 13.31 18.44 -28.66
C SER A 172 13.94 19.77 -28.26
N CYS A 173 14.63 19.78 -27.13
CA CYS A 173 15.50 20.88 -26.76
C CYS A 173 16.55 21.03 -27.87
N THR A 174 16.36 22.02 -28.74
CA THR A 174 17.39 22.40 -29.72
C THR A 174 18.46 23.14 -28.94
N ASN A 175 19.65 22.54 -28.86
CA ASN A 175 20.86 23.16 -28.37
C ASN A 175 21.17 24.42 -29.18
N SER A 176 21.02 25.59 -28.56
CA SER A 176 21.66 26.81 -29.00
C SER A 176 22.78 27.13 -28.01
N SER A 177 23.98 26.72 -28.39
CA SER A 177 25.23 27.23 -27.85
C SER A 177 25.36 28.73 -28.13
N GLY A 178 25.65 29.54 -27.09
CA GLY A 178 26.27 30.85 -27.29
C GLY A 178 26.00 31.89 -26.19
N SER A 179 27.11 32.33 -25.55
CA SER A 179 27.31 33.58 -24.79
C SER A 179 26.71 33.63 -23.37
N GLU A 180 27.42 33.43 -22.25
CA GLU A 180 28.62 34.11 -21.71
C GLU A 180 28.32 35.53 -21.15
N PHE A 181 28.73 35.73 -19.88
CA PHE A 181 28.71 36.92 -19.00
C PHE A 181 27.33 37.33 -18.42
N ASP A 182 27.16 37.68 -17.14
CA ASP A 182 28.11 38.24 -16.18
C ASP A 182 27.65 38.04 -14.73
N ALA A 183 28.63 38.01 -13.82
CA ALA A 183 28.47 37.91 -12.39
C ALA A 183 28.26 39.30 -11.75
N SER A 184 27.38 39.40 -10.75
CA SER A 184 27.55 40.36 -9.65
C SER A 184 26.56 40.12 -8.50
N SER A 185 27.09 39.62 -7.37
CA SER A 185 26.57 39.94 -6.04
C SER A 185 26.97 41.38 -5.67
N PRO A 186 26.24 42.04 -4.74
CA PRO A 186 26.87 42.26 -3.45
C PRO A 186 25.94 42.06 -2.25
N ALA A 187 26.60 41.75 -1.14
CA ALA A 187 26.05 41.51 0.20
C ALA A 187 25.55 42.79 0.89
N SER A 188 24.58 42.63 1.80
CA SER A 188 24.52 43.40 3.06
C SER A 188 23.53 42.77 4.05
N SER A 189 24.05 42.21 5.15
CA SER A 189 23.33 42.05 6.42
C SER A 189 23.23 43.40 7.14
N PRO A 190 22.27 43.58 8.05
CA PRO A 190 22.66 43.56 9.46
C PRO A 190 21.69 42.84 10.41
N SER A 191 22.30 42.41 11.51
CA SER A 191 21.79 41.69 12.67
C SER A 191 20.79 42.49 13.53
N HIS A 192 19.80 41.82 14.12
CA HIS A 192 19.18 42.27 15.39
C HIS A 192 18.84 41.07 16.31
N ARG A 193 19.29 41.18 17.56
CA ARG A 193 19.19 40.25 18.70
C ARG A 193 17.84 40.39 19.46
N VAL A 194 17.17 39.25 19.73
CA VAL A 194 16.75 38.63 21.05
C VAL A 194 15.95 39.53 22.04
N PRO A 195 14.84 39.09 22.71
CA PRO A 195 14.81 37.88 23.57
C PRO A 195 13.57 36.97 23.67
N MET A 196 13.93 35.69 23.84
CA MET A 196 13.39 34.58 24.64
C MET A 196 12.28 34.84 25.68
N ALA A 197 11.20 34.04 25.60
CA ALA A 197 10.40 33.53 26.73
C ALA A 197 9.61 32.29 26.24
N ALA A 198 10.05 31.07 26.59
CA ALA A 198 9.54 30.23 27.68
C ALA A 198 8.54 29.15 27.20
N ARG A 199 8.88 27.88 27.44
CA ARG A 199 8.06 26.66 27.27
C ARG A 199 8.01 25.94 28.64
N PRO A 200 7.23 24.86 28.81
CA PRO A 200 5.85 24.78 29.32
C PRO A 200 5.79 24.09 30.71
N PRO A 201 4.60 23.85 31.29
CA PRO A 201 4.47 22.82 32.33
C PRO A 201 3.47 21.72 31.97
N GLY A 202 3.93 20.47 32.15
CA GLY A 202 3.12 19.29 32.51
C GLY A 202 2.16 18.76 31.44
N GLN A 203 1.74 17.50 31.43
CA GLN A 203 1.86 16.43 32.41
C GLN A 203 1.31 15.14 31.75
N ASN A 204 1.88 14.01 32.17
CA ASN A 204 1.23 12.69 32.31
C ASN A 204 0.91 11.86 31.06
N ALA A 205 1.80 10.90 30.81
CA ALA A 205 1.40 9.56 30.37
C ALA A 205 0.62 8.82 31.48
N PRO A 206 -0.26 7.88 31.12
CA PRO A 206 -0.19 6.57 31.75
C PRO A 206 -0.14 5.40 30.75
N LYS A 207 0.54 4.36 31.24
CA LYS A 207 0.75 3.04 30.67
C LYS A 207 -0.52 2.18 30.62
N LYS A 208 -0.37 1.06 29.88
CA LYS A 208 -0.95 -0.28 30.08
C LYS A 208 -2.37 -0.50 29.52
N SER A 209 -2.51 -1.47 28.62
CA SER A 209 -2.72 -2.87 29.01
C SER A 209 -2.55 -3.79 27.79
N GLY A 210 -1.90 -4.94 28.00
CA GLY A 210 -1.95 -6.04 27.07
C GLY A 210 -3.33 -6.68 27.05
N SER A 211 -3.67 -7.29 25.92
CA SER A 211 -4.67 -8.35 25.88
C SER A 211 -4.21 -9.42 24.90
N SER A 212 -4.15 -10.63 25.44
CA SER A 212 -3.81 -11.89 24.79
C SER A 212 -5.01 -12.36 23.96
N ASN A 213 -4.82 -12.60 22.67
CA ASN A 213 -5.73 -13.43 21.88
C ASN A 213 -5.00 -14.71 21.43
N ARG A 214 -4.86 -15.64 22.38
CA ARG A 214 -4.87 -17.07 22.07
C ARG A 214 -6.32 -17.44 21.75
N CYS A 215 -6.65 -17.66 20.49
CA CYS A 215 -7.70 -18.59 20.08
C CYS A 215 -7.72 -18.69 18.55
N CYS A 216 -7.09 -19.74 18.02
CA CYS A 216 -7.50 -20.46 16.81
C CYS A 216 -6.51 -21.61 16.52
N LEU A 217 -6.24 -22.45 17.53
CA LEU A 217 -5.37 -23.63 17.39
C LEU A 217 -6.15 -24.94 17.22
N SER A 218 -7.49 -24.93 17.07
CA SER A 218 -8.28 -26.16 17.04
C SER A 218 -8.20 -26.90 15.70
N ASN A 219 -8.17 -26.20 14.56
CA ASN A 219 -8.31 -26.84 13.26
C ASN A 219 -6.97 -27.32 12.68
N LEU A 220 -5.86 -26.64 12.99
CA LEU A 220 -4.53 -27.03 12.53
C LEU A 220 -3.99 -28.27 13.28
N VAL A 221 -4.28 -28.36 14.59
CA VAL A 221 -3.94 -29.53 15.41
C VAL A 221 -4.75 -30.75 14.96
N LEU A 222 -6.04 -30.58 14.67
CA LEU A 222 -6.90 -31.68 14.20
C LEU A 222 -6.42 -32.26 12.85
N LEU A 223 -6.01 -31.40 11.92
CA LEU A 223 -5.49 -31.83 10.62
C LEU A 223 -4.12 -32.52 10.76
N GLN A 224 -3.24 -32.01 11.62
CA GLN A 224 -1.97 -32.68 11.93
C GLN A 224 -2.18 -34.05 12.60
N THR A 225 -3.17 -34.18 13.49
CA THR A 225 -3.50 -35.48 14.10
C THR A 225 -4.07 -36.47 13.09
N LEU A 226 -4.90 -36.01 12.13
CA LEU A 226 -5.45 -36.90 11.10
C LEU A 226 -4.36 -37.39 10.15
N VAL A 227 -3.45 -36.52 9.73
CA VAL A 227 -2.33 -36.89 8.85
C VAL A 227 -1.40 -37.87 9.55
N THR A 228 -1.08 -37.64 10.83
CA THR A 228 -0.24 -38.58 11.59
C THR A 228 -0.92 -39.92 11.84
N CYS A 229 -2.23 -39.96 12.11
CA CYS A 229 -2.98 -41.22 12.23
C CYS A 229 -2.99 -42.04 10.92
N VAL A 230 -3.14 -41.39 9.76
CA VAL A 230 -3.13 -42.08 8.47
C VAL A 230 -1.74 -42.66 8.18
N VAL A 231 -0.66 -41.91 8.47
CA VAL A 231 0.71 -42.39 8.26
C VAL A 231 1.03 -43.58 9.17
N LEU A 232 0.63 -43.55 10.45
CA LEU A 232 0.83 -44.67 11.37
C LEU A 232 0.04 -45.91 10.94
N SER A 233 -1.21 -45.74 10.51
CA SER A 233 -2.05 -46.85 10.02
C SER A 233 -1.46 -47.54 8.78
N ILE A 234 -0.79 -46.77 7.91
CA ILE A 234 -0.09 -47.31 6.75
C ILE A 234 1.16 -48.08 7.20
N VAL A 235 1.94 -47.55 8.15
CA VAL A 235 3.14 -48.23 8.66
C VAL A 235 2.80 -49.56 9.34
N ASP A 236 1.74 -49.60 10.15
CA ASP A 236 1.28 -50.83 10.83
C ASP A 236 0.68 -51.86 9.86
N TYR A 237 0.21 -51.45 8.68
CA TYR A 237 -0.29 -52.37 7.65
C TYR A 237 0.85 -53.09 6.90
N PHE A 238 2.06 -52.51 6.89
CA PHE A 238 3.22 -53.02 6.14
C PHE A 238 4.29 -53.69 7.02
N LEU A 239 4.07 -53.78 8.33
CA LEU A 239 4.90 -54.48 9.32
C LEU A 239 4.22 -55.79 9.74
#